data_AF-A0AAD6MTJ5-F1
#
_entry.id   AF-A0AAD6MTJ5-F1
#
_cell.length_a   1.000
_cell.length_b   1.000
_cell.length_c   1.000
_cell.angle_alpha   90.00
_cell.angle_beta   90.00
_cell.angle_gamma   90.00
#
_symmetry.space_group_name_H-M   'P 1'
#
loop_
_entity.id
_entity.type
_entity.pdbx_description
1 polymer ?
#
loop_
_entity_poly.entity_id
_entity_poly.type
_entity_poly.pdbx_seq_one_letter_code
_entity_poly.pdbx_strand_id
1 'polypeptide(L)'
;MRLQRGVSAAAFAAAASASSLSELCTVSNVESVLPANGTLLGISVLPSLTTANTASSESYDYCNVTLTYTHPGKGDRIIVQYGLPAPADYKKRFYVAGGGGYSLSTSSTGGLEYGAASGATDAGYGALSGVGYDDVVLSGNGSINWDATYMFSYQALGEMAKLGKYVTKGFYGDSTSSKVYTYYEGCSDGGREGMSQIQRYGDEYDGAITGAPAFRYAQQQANHIFSSVVEHTQDYFPAPCALSKIVNATIAACDPLDGRTDGVISRTDLCQLNFNLSSIIGESYYCAAETSTSLGFGFSKRADGSTTTYQPAQNGTVNANDVAVAQAIYDGLHNTQGERAYLSWQIGSELSDAETEYNNNTKAWELDITSMGGEYIAKFVQLLDLDNLSTLEGVTYDTVVDWMNTAMVRYMDSLQTTVPDLTTFQESGGKLIHYHGESDPSVPTASSVHYWQSVLSIMYPNITQSKALSKLQDWYQLYLIPGAAHCGTNDLQPGPYPEDNMQTMINWVENGVKPTRLNATVSSGEYEGETQMLCQWPSRPLWKNTTSFDCVFDKASYESWTYEFPAFKVPVY
;
A
#
# COMPACT_ATOMS: atom_id res chain seq x y z
N MET A 1 -33.64 55.09 55.01
CA MET A 1 -33.83 53.63 54.87
C MET A 1 -33.94 53.26 53.39
N ARG A 2 -32.80 52.93 52.77
CA ARG A 2 -32.63 51.90 51.72
C ARG A 2 -31.17 51.99 51.25
N LEU A 3 -30.39 51.00 51.67
CA LEU A 3 -28.96 50.89 51.44
C LEU A 3 -28.66 50.55 49.97
N GLN A 4 -27.55 51.12 49.50
CA GLN A 4 -26.79 50.67 48.33
C GLN A 4 -26.48 49.17 48.41
N ARG A 5 -26.57 48.46 47.28
CA ARG A 5 -25.67 47.36 46.95
C ARG A 5 -25.36 47.42 45.46
N GLY A 6 -24.19 47.97 45.14
CA GLY A 6 -23.53 47.72 43.86
C GLY A 6 -23.09 46.26 43.83
N VAL A 7 -23.51 45.53 42.81
CA VAL A 7 -22.96 44.22 42.49
C VAL A 7 -21.88 44.46 41.45
N SER A 8 -20.62 44.42 41.89
CA SER A 8 -19.49 44.33 40.99
C SER A 8 -19.55 42.96 40.31
N ALA A 9 -19.84 42.94 39.02
CA ALA A 9 -19.61 41.78 38.18
C ALA A 9 -18.08 41.64 38.03
N ALA A 10 -17.47 40.77 38.84
CA ALA A 10 -16.11 40.32 38.60
C ALA A 10 -16.13 39.45 37.34
N ALA A 11 -15.73 40.03 36.21
CA ALA A 11 -15.36 39.26 35.04
C ALA A 11 -14.11 38.44 35.39
N PHE A 12 -14.30 37.16 35.73
CA PHE A 12 -13.22 36.19 35.63
C PHE A 12 -12.95 36.00 34.14
N ALA A 13 -12.07 36.82 33.59
CA ALA A 13 -11.31 36.43 32.42
C ALA A 13 -10.46 35.23 32.85
N ALA A 14 -10.93 34.02 32.54
CA ALA A 14 -10.04 32.87 32.51
C ALA A 14 -9.04 33.16 31.38
N ALA A 15 -7.91 33.76 31.74
CA ALA A 15 -6.73 33.70 30.92
C ALA A 15 -6.33 32.22 30.91
N ALA A 16 -6.85 31.47 29.93
CA ALA A 16 -6.25 30.22 29.53
C ALA A 16 -4.85 30.59 29.01
N SER A 17 -3.87 30.61 29.91
CA SER A 17 -2.48 30.66 29.52
C SER A 17 -2.25 29.43 28.66
N ALA A 18 -2.10 29.64 27.35
CA ALA A 18 -1.74 28.58 26.42
C ALA A 18 -0.45 27.95 26.95
N SER A 19 -0.53 26.70 27.40
CA SER A 19 0.62 25.99 27.94
C SER A 19 1.69 25.91 26.87
N SER A 20 2.94 26.21 27.24
CA SER A 20 4.05 26.08 26.30
C SER A 20 4.38 24.60 26.05
N LEU A 21 5.03 24.30 24.92
CA LEU A 21 5.44 22.93 24.61
C LEU A 21 6.34 22.34 25.71
N SER A 22 7.22 23.12 26.32
CA SER A 22 8.10 22.66 27.40
C SER A 22 7.37 22.41 28.72
N GLU A 23 6.25 23.09 28.98
CA GLU A 23 5.39 22.81 30.14
C GLU A 23 4.63 21.49 29.96
N LEU A 24 4.11 21.23 28.75
CA LEU A 24 3.38 20.00 28.45
C LEU A 24 4.32 18.80 28.28
N CYS A 25 5.51 19.00 27.70
CA CYS A 25 6.45 17.95 27.35
C CYS A 25 7.34 17.55 28.54
N THR A 26 6.69 17.06 29.60
CA THR A 26 7.37 16.51 30.77
C THR A 26 6.86 15.10 31.05
N VAL A 27 7.71 14.24 31.60
CA VAL A 27 7.32 12.87 31.98
C VAL A 27 6.11 12.90 32.91
N SER A 28 6.12 13.79 33.91
CA SER A 28 5.01 13.93 34.87
C SER A 28 3.69 14.32 34.21
N ASN A 29 3.71 15.22 33.21
CA ASN A 29 2.49 15.61 32.51
C ASN A 29 1.96 14.45 31.65
N VAL A 30 2.84 13.79 30.89
CA VAL A 30 2.47 12.63 30.07
C VAL A 30 1.92 11.49 30.93
N GLU A 31 2.57 11.16 32.05
CA GLU A 31 2.09 10.12 32.98
C GLU A 31 0.71 10.45 33.55
N SER A 32 0.42 11.74 33.81
CA SER A 32 -0.87 12.18 34.37
C SER A 32 -2.05 11.99 33.43
N VAL A 33 -1.79 11.85 32.12
CA VAL A 33 -2.81 11.69 31.07
C VAL A 33 -2.90 10.28 30.53
N LEU A 34 -2.12 9.33 31.08
CA LEU A 34 -2.19 7.93 30.66
C LEU A 34 -3.54 7.30 31.05
N PRO A 35 -4.08 6.40 30.21
CA PRO A 35 -5.29 5.68 30.56
C PRO A 35 -5.06 4.77 31.77
N ALA A 36 -6.01 4.74 32.70
CA ALA A 36 -6.01 3.73 33.75
C ALA A 36 -6.14 2.33 33.14
N ASN A 37 -5.49 1.32 33.73
CA ASN A 37 -5.58 -0.06 33.25
C ASN A 37 -7.05 -0.53 33.19
N GLY A 38 -7.42 -1.13 32.06
CA GLY A 38 -8.80 -1.52 31.74
C GLY A 38 -9.62 -0.46 31.00
N THR A 39 -9.10 0.76 30.82
CA THR A 39 -9.75 1.79 29.98
C THR A 39 -9.67 1.42 28.50
N LEU A 40 -8.50 0.99 28.04
CA LEU A 40 -8.30 0.43 26.71
C LEU A 40 -8.24 -1.09 26.86
N LEU A 41 -9.22 -1.79 26.29
CA LEU A 41 -9.30 -3.25 26.38
C LEU A 41 -8.11 -3.90 25.64
N GLY A 42 -7.57 -4.96 26.22
CA GLY A 42 -6.47 -5.74 25.63
C GLY A 42 -5.08 -5.28 26.04
N ILE A 43 -4.89 -4.01 26.43
CA ILE A 43 -3.57 -3.45 26.77
C ILE A 43 -3.52 -2.87 28.19
N SER A 44 -2.32 -2.83 28.77
CA SER A 44 -2.03 -2.10 30.02
C SER A 44 -0.74 -1.32 29.86
N VAL A 45 -0.81 0.00 30.07
CA VAL A 45 0.35 0.89 29.96
C VAL A 45 1.25 0.69 31.17
N LEU A 46 2.56 0.85 30.99
CA LEU A 46 3.58 0.77 32.03
C LEU A 46 4.16 2.18 32.29
N PRO A 47 3.56 2.98 33.20
CA PRO A 47 3.95 4.39 33.38
C PRO A 47 5.43 4.58 33.70
N SER A 48 6.04 3.66 34.47
CA SER A 48 7.45 3.73 34.86
C SER A 48 8.46 3.66 33.70
N LEU A 49 8.01 3.38 32.48
CA LEU A 49 8.81 3.33 31.26
C LEU A 49 8.54 4.52 30.33
N THR A 50 7.81 5.52 30.81
CA THR A 50 7.49 6.74 30.03
C THR A 50 8.73 7.61 29.89
N THR A 51 9.01 8.07 28.66
CA THR A 51 9.95 9.16 28.42
C THR A 51 9.27 10.28 27.65
N ALA A 52 9.61 11.53 27.95
CA ALA A 52 9.14 12.70 27.22
C ALA A 52 10.26 13.74 27.13
N ASN A 53 10.52 14.26 25.93
CA ASN A 53 11.47 15.33 25.72
C ASN A 53 11.06 16.20 24.53
N THR A 54 11.33 17.50 24.62
CA THR A 54 11.16 18.40 23.47
C THR A 54 12.18 18.05 22.39
N ALA A 55 11.75 18.11 21.14
CA ALA A 55 12.55 17.88 19.95
C ALA A 55 12.10 18.85 18.85
N SER A 56 12.92 18.98 17.81
CA SER A 56 12.64 19.82 16.65
C SER A 56 12.97 19.06 15.38
N SER A 57 12.12 19.16 14.37
CA SER A 57 12.46 18.83 12.98
C SER A 57 12.97 20.08 12.26
N GLU A 58 13.15 20.03 10.95
CA GLU A 58 13.53 21.20 10.16
C GLU A 58 12.52 22.35 10.24
N SER A 59 11.22 22.04 10.46
CA SER A 59 10.13 23.01 10.39
C SER A 59 9.21 23.05 11.61
N TYR A 60 9.28 22.08 12.52
CA TYR A 60 8.32 21.93 13.62
C TYR A 60 8.98 21.58 14.95
N ASP A 61 8.53 22.23 16.02
CA ASP A 61 8.83 21.80 17.40
C ASP A 61 7.76 20.83 17.89
N TYR A 62 8.18 19.77 18.58
CA TYR A 62 7.28 18.73 19.07
C TYR A 62 7.77 18.09 20.37
N CYS A 63 6.86 17.40 21.06
CA CYS A 63 7.18 16.54 22.18
C CYS A 63 7.37 15.12 21.66
N ASN A 64 8.57 14.57 21.83
CA ASN A 64 8.85 13.17 21.59
C ASN A 64 8.49 12.37 22.84
N VAL A 65 7.51 11.49 22.74
CA VAL A 65 7.02 10.66 23.84
C VAL A 65 7.24 9.19 23.52
N THR A 66 7.88 8.45 24.42
CA THR A 66 7.94 6.98 24.35
C THR A 66 7.09 6.40 25.46
N LEU A 67 6.18 5.50 25.12
CA LEU A 67 5.42 4.71 26.07
C LEU A 67 5.69 3.22 25.85
N THR A 68 5.41 2.42 26.88
CA THR A 68 5.41 0.96 26.77
C THR A 68 4.09 0.43 27.29
N TYR A 69 3.48 -0.51 26.57
CA TYR A 69 2.35 -1.28 27.06
C TYR A 69 2.63 -2.79 26.98
N THR A 70 1.77 -3.57 27.63
CA THR A 70 1.80 -5.04 27.60
C THR A 70 0.39 -5.57 27.37
N HIS A 71 0.26 -6.76 26.79
CA HIS A 71 -0.97 -7.52 26.79
C HIS A 71 -1.05 -8.33 28.09
N PRO A 72 -2.01 -8.04 28.99
CA PRO A 72 -2.12 -8.75 30.25
C PRO A 72 -2.15 -10.28 30.07
N GLY A 73 -1.17 -10.96 30.67
CA GLY A 73 -1.04 -12.41 30.59
C GLY A 73 -0.10 -12.93 29.48
N LYS A 74 0.36 -12.10 28.54
CA LYS A 74 1.35 -12.50 27.52
C LYS A 74 2.80 -12.28 27.94
N GLY A 75 3.06 -11.32 28.84
CA GLY A 75 4.42 -11.00 29.30
C GLY A 75 5.29 -10.30 28.25
N ASP A 76 4.67 -9.81 27.19
CA ASP A 76 5.28 -9.00 26.14
C ASP A 76 5.42 -7.54 26.55
N ARG A 77 6.20 -6.79 25.77
CA ARG A 77 6.34 -5.33 25.89
C ARG A 77 6.36 -4.74 24.51
N ILE A 78 5.44 -3.81 24.27
CA ILE A 78 5.30 -3.09 23.01
C ILE A 78 5.68 -1.65 23.29
N ILE A 79 6.63 -1.14 22.52
CA ILE A 79 7.08 0.25 22.55
C ILE A 79 6.32 1.02 21.49
N VAL A 80 5.82 2.19 21.89
CA VAL A 80 5.24 3.17 20.97
C VAL A 80 5.92 4.51 21.16
N GLN A 81 6.16 5.21 20.06
CA GLN A 81 6.71 6.55 20.04
C GLN A 81 5.68 7.50 19.45
N TYR A 82 5.47 8.67 20.05
CA TYR A 82 4.58 9.70 19.56
C TYR A 82 5.31 11.03 19.37
N GLY A 83 5.10 11.66 18.22
CA GLY A 83 5.44 13.06 17.99
C GLY A 83 4.19 13.92 18.18
N LEU A 84 4.18 14.73 19.25
CA LEU A 84 3.08 15.64 19.57
C LEU A 84 3.49 17.08 19.22
N PRO A 85 2.92 17.73 18.18
CA PRO A 85 3.35 19.07 17.76
C PRO A 85 3.20 20.13 18.87
N ALA A 86 3.89 21.26 18.73
CA ALA A 86 3.67 22.40 19.62
C ALA A 86 2.17 22.78 19.67
N PRO A 87 1.64 23.24 20.82
CA PRO A 87 0.21 23.57 20.94
C PRO A 87 -0.32 24.58 19.92
N ALA A 88 0.53 25.47 19.41
CA ALA A 88 0.17 26.43 18.36
C ALA A 88 -0.04 25.77 16.98
N ASP A 89 0.65 24.65 16.73
CA ASP A 89 0.66 23.94 15.46
C ASP A 89 -0.39 22.82 15.42
N TYR A 90 -0.77 22.28 16.57
CA TYR A 90 -1.77 21.21 16.68
C TYR A 90 -3.16 21.63 16.15
N LYS A 91 -3.70 20.87 15.20
CA LYS A 91 -5.00 21.09 14.54
C LYS A 91 -6.06 20.06 14.90
N LYS A 92 -5.95 19.41 16.07
CA LYS A 92 -6.88 18.34 16.49
C LYS A 92 -6.88 17.13 15.58
N ARG A 93 -5.70 16.77 15.07
CA ARG A 93 -5.50 15.66 14.14
C ARG A 93 -4.57 14.61 14.73
N PHE A 94 -4.81 13.36 14.37
CA PHE A 94 -3.93 12.23 14.62
C PHE A 94 -3.61 11.57 13.29
N TYR A 95 -2.35 11.28 13.02
CA TYR A 95 -1.87 10.72 11.77
C TYR A 95 -1.20 9.37 12.01
N VAL A 96 -1.55 8.40 11.17
CA VAL A 96 -0.98 7.05 11.15
C VAL A 96 -0.38 6.83 9.77
N ALA A 97 0.91 6.54 9.73
CA ALA A 97 1.59 6.15 8.50
C ALA A 97 1.60 4.63 8.34
N GLY A 98 1.53 4.19 7.09
CA GLY A 98 1.81 2.82 6.70
C GLY A 98 3.29 2.50 6.53
N GLY A 99 3.59 1.22 6.62
CA GLY A 99 4.89 0.64 6.31
C GLY A 99 5.05 0.25 4.84
N GLY A 100 5.91 -0.73 4.60
CA GLY A 100 6.25 -1.23 3.26
C GLY A 100 6.99 -2.56 3.32
N GLY A 101 6.68 -3.48 2.40
CA GLY A 101 7.16 -4.86 2.47
C GLY A 101 6.80 -5.50 3.81
N TYR A 102 7.79 -6.03 4.53
CA TYR A 102 7.62 -6.62 5.85
C TYR A 102 7.83 -5.64 7.02
N SER A 103 7.91 -4.33 6.76
CA SER A 103 8.15 -3.31 7.79
C SER A 103 6.90 -2.49 8.09
N LEU A 104 6.69 -2.12 9.36
CA LEU A 104 5.73 -1.08 9.75
C LEU A 104 6.36 0.31 9.59
N SER A 105 5.54 1.36 9.59
CA SER A 105 6.08 2.73 9.70
C SER A 105 6.80 2.93 11.05
N THR A 106 8.03 3.44 10.98
CA THR A 106 8.86 3.72 12.15
C THR A 106 8.97 5.21 12.47
N SER A 107 8.32 6.07 11.68
CA SER A 107 8.33 7.52 11.87
C SER A 107 7.14 8.00 12.72
N SER A 108 7.43 8.69 13.82
CA SER A 108 6.42 9.31 14.69
C SER A 108 6.17 10.79 14.36
N THR A 109 6.74 11.32 13.28
CA THR A 109 6.71 12.75 12.94
C THR A 109 6.02 13.08 11.61
N GLY A 110 5.56 12.08 10.86
CA GLY A 110 4.97 12.28 9.52
C GLY A 110 3.73 13.18 9.50
N GLY A 111 3.00 13.31 10.61
CA GLY A 111 1.82 14.16 10.69
C GLY A 111 2.08 15.60 11.11
N LEU A 112 3.31 15.97 11.48
CA LEU A 112 3.60 17.31 12.02
C LEU A 112 3.23 18.42 11.02
N GLU A 113 3.49 18.19 9.73
CA GLU A 113 3.15 19.16 8.67
C GLU A 113 1.65 19.40 8.52
N TYR A 114 0.83 18.42 8.89
CA TYR A 114 -0.62 18.52 8.90
C TYR A 114 -1.17 19.04 10.24
N GLY A 115 -0.29 19.42 11.18
CA GLY A 115 -0.66 19.77 12.54
C GLY A 115 -1.24 18.59 13.32
N ALA A 116 -0.80 17.37 13.01
CA ALA A 116 -1.26 16.15 13.63
C ALA A 116 -0.24 15.58 14.61
N ALA A 117 -0.73 15.05 15.74
CA ALA A 117 0.04 14.08 16.52
C ALA A 117 0.20 12.80 15.69
N SER A 118 1.34 12.12 15.77
CA SER A 118 1.56 10.86 15.05
C SER A 118 2.24 9.82 15.92
N GLY A 119 2.12 8.54 15.55
CA GLY A 119 2.73 7.46 16.29
C GLY A 119 3.45 6.42 15.44
N ALA A 120 4.40 5.73 16.05
CA ALA A 120 5.13 4.58 15.51
C ALA A 120 5.23 3.50 16.60
N THR A 121 5.45 2.23 16.22
CA THR A 121 5.49 1.11 17.15
C THR A 121 6.56 0.08 16.78
N ASP A 122 7.14 -0.57 17.79
CA ASP A 122 8.05 -1.70 17.57
C ASP A 122 7.32 -3.04 17.40
N ALA A 123 5.99 -3.02 17.52
CA ALA A 123 5.10 -4.17 17.43
C ALA A 123 5.46 -5.35 18.36
N GLY A 124 6.28 -5.10 19.39
CA GLY A 124 6.76 -6.12 20.33
C GLY A 124 7.86 -7.04 19.78
N TYR A 125 8.24 -6.90 18.51
CA TYR A 125 9.32 -7.68 17.88
C TYR A 125 10.52 -6.83 17.42
N GLY A 126 10.50 -5.52 17.67
CA GLY A 126 11.63 -4.63 17.42
C GLY A 126 11.57 -3.89 16.08
N ALA A 127 10.38 -3.65 15.52
CA ALA A 127 10.23 -2.94 14.24
C ALA A 127 10.94 -1.57 14.20
N LEU A 128 10.91 -0.81 15.32
CA LEU A 128 11.64 0.46 15.46
C LEU A 128 13.16 0.32 15.40
N SER A 129 13.69 -0.90 15.58
CA SER A 129 15.11 -1.22 15.48
C SER A 129 15.49 -1.85 14.13
N GLY A 130 14.58 -1.82 13.15
CA GLY A 130 14.81 -2.33 11.81
C GLY A 130 14.59 -3.85 11.65
N VAL A 131 13.92 -4.49 12.62
CA VAL A 131 13.51 -5.90 12.49
C VAL A 131 12.27 -5.98 11.61
N GLY A 132 12.37 -6.71 10.50
CA GLY A 132 11.24 -6.97 9.60
C GLY A 132 10.34 -8.07 10.15
N TYR A 133 9.09 -8.14 9.69
CA TYR A 133 8.19 -9.24 10.05
C TYR A 133 8.70 -10.59 9.55
N ASP A 134 9.36 -10.64 8.39
CA ASP A 134 10.05 -11.81 7.83
C ASP A 134 11.18 -12.35 8.72
N ASP A 135 11.75 -11.54 9.61
CA ASP A 135 12.73 -11.99 10.59
C ASP A 135 12.11 -12.82 11.73
N VAL A 136 10.82 -12.61 11.97
CA VAL A 136 10.14 -13.07 13.19
C VAL A 136 8.86 -13.83 12.92
N VAL A 137 8.50 -14.05 11.65
CA VAL A 137 7.29 -14.79 11.24
C VAL A 137 7.34 -16.24 11.71
N LEU A 138 8.53 -16.84 11.80
CA LEU A 138 8.73 -18.18 12.34
C LEU A 138 9.30 -18.13 13.76
N SER A 139 8.82 -19.06 14.59
CA SER A 139 9.46 -19.43 15.84
C SER A 139 10.57 -20.45 15.56
N GLY A 140 11.58 -20.55 16.43
CA GLY A 140 12.73 -21.46 16.25
C GLY A 140 12.41 -22.96 16.18
N ASN A 141 11.14 -23.35 16.37
CA ASN A 141 10.64 -24.71 16.18
C ASN A 141 9.99 -24.94 14.79
N GLY A 142 10.06 -23.96 13.88
CA GLY A 142 9.44 -24.03 12.54
C GLY A 142 7.93 -23.82 12.52
N SER A 143 7.32 -23.29 13.59
CA SER A 143 5.91 -22.87 13.57
C SER A 143 5.78 -21.35 13.46
N ILE A 144 4.65 -20.87 12.96
CA ILE A 144 4.36 -19.43 12.86
C ILE A 144 4.36 -18.79 14.25
N ASN A 145 5.06 -17.67 14.37
CA ASN A 145 4.95 -16.75 15.48
C ASN A 145 3.68 -15.91 15.32
N TRP A 146 2.58 -16.40 15.89
CA TRP A 146 1.28 -15.75 15.76
C TRP A 146 1.21 -14.39 16.43
N ASP A 147 1.95 -14.17 17.52
CA ASP A 147 1.97 -12.86 18.17
C ASP A 147 2.58 -11.80 17.24
N ALA A 148 3.75 -12.04 16.65
CA ALA A 148 4.33 -11.13 15.66
C ALA A 148 3.42 -10.98 14.42
N THR A 149 2.80 -12.08 13.98
CA THR A 149 1.88 -12.09 12.83
C THR A 149 0.69 -11.17 13.06
N TYR A 150 -0.01 -11.27 14.18
CA TYR A 150 -1.16 -10.38 14.47
C TYR A 150 -0.72 -8.92 14.65
N MET A 151 0.42 -8.70 15.30
CA MET A 151 0.98 -7.37 15.51
C MET A 151 1.29 -6.67 14.18
N PHE A 152 1.96 -7.34 13.24
CA PHE A 152 2.21 -6.82 11.89
C PHE A 152 0.92 -6.66 11.06
N SER A 153 0.00 -7.63 11.17
CA SER A 153 -1.19 -7.69 10.31
C SER A 153 -2.17 -6.54 10.55
N TYR A 154 -2.45 -6.21 11.81
CA TYR A 154 -3.47 -5.22 12.17
C TYR A 154 -3.32 -4.64 13.58
N GLN A 155 -2.82 -5.44 14.52
CA GLN A 155 -3.02 -5.18 15.95
C GLN A 155 -2.15 -4.03 16.45
N ALA A 156 -0.88 -3.97 16.04
CA ALA A 156 0.06 -2.95 16.53
C ALA A 156 -0.39 -1.53 16.16
N LEU A 157 -0.78 -1.33 14.90
CA LEU A 157 -1.25 -0.01 14.42
C LEU A 157 -2.56 0.39 15.09
N GLY A 158 -3.51 -0.55 15.23
CA GLY A 158 -4.81 -0.25 15.86
C GLY A 158 -4.68 0.11 17.35
N GLU A 159 -3.81 -0.59 18.08
CA GLU A 159 -3.53 -0.30 19.49
C GLU A 159 -2.74 1.00 19.67
N MET A 160 -1.75 1.24 18.81
CA MET A 160 -0.99 2.48 18.78
C MET A 160 -1.89 3.69 18.49
N ALA A 161 -2.81 3.59 17.51
CA ALA A 161 -3.77 4.65 17.23
C ALA A 161 -4.70 4.92 18.42
N LYS A 162 -5.25 3.88 19.05
CA LYS A 162 -6.13 4.02 20.22
C LYS A 162 -5.44 4.69 21.40
N LEU A 163 -4.24 4.23 21.75
CA LEU A 163 -3.45 4.81 22.84
C LEU A 163 -3.02 6.24 22.51
N GLY A 164 -2.51 6.47 21.29
CA GLY A 164 -2.07 7.78 20.82
C GLY A 164 -3.17 8.82 20.85
N LYS A 165 -4.38 8.49 20.38
CA LYS A 165 -5.56 9.38 20.44
C LYS A 165 -5.96 9.70 21.88
N TYR A 166 -5.90 8.72 22.79
CA TYR A 166 -6.21 8.95 24.20
C TYR A 166 -5.22 9.93 24.82
N VAL A 167 -3.92 9.68 24.64
CA VAL A 167 -2.84 10.52 25.18
C VAL A 167 -2.87 11.91 24.57
N THR A 168 -3.10 12.02 23.26
CA THR A 168 -3.22 13.30 22.53
C THR A 168 -4.30 14.18 23.15
N LYS A 169 -5.51 13.64 23.42
CA LYS A 169 -6.59 14.40 24.06
C LYS A 169 -6.17 14.95 25.42
N GLY A 170 -5.61 14.11 26.27
CA GLY A 170 -5.18 14.53 27.60
C GLY A 170 -4.03 15.55 27.56
N PHE A 171 -3.04 15.33 26.69
CA PHE A 171 -1.86 16.17 26.55
C PHE A 171 -2.21 17.63 26.19
N TYR A 172 -3.18 17.83 25.29
CA TYR A 172 -3.64 19.18 24.89
C TYR A 172 -4.81 19.71 25.74
N GLY A 173 -5.19 19.02 26.81
CA GLY A 173 -6.31 19.42 27.68
C GLY A 173 -7.68 19.36 26.99
N ASP A 174 -7.79 18.59 25.90
CA ASP A 174 -9.04 18.33 25.22
C ASP A 174 -9.91 17.37 26.07
N SER A 175 -11.22 17.62 26.13
CA SER A 175 -12.15 16.70 26.79
C SER A 175 -12.10 15.31 26.12
N THR A 176 -12.44 14.24 26.85
CA THR A 176 -12.53 12.89 26.25
C THR A 176 -13.53 12.84 25.09
N SER A 177 -14.55 13.72 25.12
CA SER A 177 -15.53 13.93 24.05
C SER A 177 -15.06 14.80 22.88
N SER A 178 -13.91 15.47 22.99
CA SER A 178 -13.37 16.28 21.90
C SER A 178 -13.05 15.38 20.70
N LYS A 179 -13.44 15.83 19.51
CA LYS A 179 -13.07 15.16 18.25
C LYS A 179 -11.58 15.36 18.01
N VAL A 180 -10.89 14.25 17.76
CA VAL A 180 -9.56 14.22 17.15
C VAL A 180 -9.76 13.51 15.81
N TYR A 181 -9.53 14.23 14.71
CA TYR A 181 -9.65 13.66 13.38
C TYR A 181 -8.49 12.71 13.13
N THR A 182 -8.78 11.47 12.75
CA THR A 182 -7.74 10.45 12.56
C THR A 182 -7.57 10.10 11.09
N TYR A 183 -6.35 10.28 10.59
CA TYR A 183 -5.98 10.07 9.20
C TYR A 183 -4.98 8.94 9.07
N TYR A 184 -5.13 8.14 8.02
CA TYR A 184 -4.18 7.12 7.61
C TYR A 184 -3.64 7.42 6.21
N GLU A 185 -2.35 7.19 5.97
CA GLU A 185 -1.77 7.17 4.63
C GLU A 185 -0.69 6.09 4.50
N GLY A 186 -0.78 5.29 3.43
CA GLY A 186 0.19 4.25 3.12
C GLY A 186 0.01 3.69 1.72
N CYS A 187 1.09 3.12 1.16
CA CYS A 187 1.09 2.49 -0.15
C CYS A 187 1.74 1.09 -0.08
N SER A 188 1.43 0.18 -1.00
CA SER A 188 1.95 -1.21 -0.98
C SER A 188 1.44 -2.01 0.22
N ASP A 189 2.33 -2.58 1.06
CA ASP A 189 1.93 -3.14 2.35
C ASP A 189 1.30 -2.09 3.26
N GLY A 190 1.75 -0.83 3.23
CA GLY A 190 1.04 0.28 3.85
C GLY A 190 -0.38 0.45 3.29
N GLY A 191 -0.61 0.19 2.01
CA GLY A 191 -1.97 0.16 1.46
C GLY A 191 -2.81 -0.97 2.11
N ARG A 192 -2.22 -2.15 2.27
CA ARG A 192 -2.86 -3.31 2.94
C ARG A 192 -3.12 -3.01 4.41
N GLU A 193 -2.14 -2.49 5.14
CA GLU A 193 -2.27 -2.06 6.53
C GLU A 193 -3.42 -1.07 6.69
N GLY A 194 -3.51 -0.05 5.82
CA GLY A 194 -4.60 0.93 5.83
C GLY A 194 -5.98 0.29 5.69
N MET A 195 -6.13 -0.65 4.77
CA MET A 195 -7.41 -1.36 4.62
C MET A 195 -7.66 -2.37 5.73
N SER A 196 -6.61 -2.90 6.36
CA SER A 196 -6.71 -3.74 7.55
C SER A 196 -7.24 -2.92 8.73
N GLN A 197 -6.75 -1.69 8.87
CA GLN A 197 -7.26 -0.71 9.83
C GLN A 197 -8.72 -0.35 9.54
N ILE A 198 -9.11 -0.10 8.30
CA ILE A 198 -10.49 0.21 7.93
C ILE A 198 -11.44 -0.97 8.23
N GLN A 199 -11.05 -2.20 7.90
CA GLN A 199 -11.86 -3.40 8.10
C GLN A 199 -12.04 -3.75 9.59
N ARG A 200 -11.04 -3.50 10.43
CA ARG A 200 -11.00 -3.97 11.84
C ARG A 200 -11.17 -2.88 12.89
N TYR A 201 -10.79 -1.66 12.57
CA TYR A 201 -10.80 -0.47 13.42
C TYR A 201 -11.46 0.72 12.72
N GLY A 202 -12.42 0.47 11.82
CA GLY A 202 -13.01 1.51 10.98
C GLY A 202 -13.67 2.69 11.74
N ASP A 203 -14.05 2.50 13.00
CA ASP A 203 -14.55 3.56 13.87
C ASP A 203 -13.44 4.46 14.46
N GLU A 204 -12.18 4.05 14.34
CA GLU A 204 -11.03 4.82 14.79
C GLU A 204 -10.52 5.83 13.75
N TYR A 205 -10.92 5.72 12.47
CA TYR A 205 -10.40 6.53 11.37
C TYR A 205 -11.49 7.36 10.70
N ASP A 206 -11.17 8.62 10.41
CA ASP A 206 -12.04 9.56 9.71
C ASP A 206 -11.71 9.66 8.21
N GLY A 207 -10.43 9.50 7.87
CA GLY A 207 -9.94 9.53 6.51
C GLY A 207 -8.80 8.53 6.32
N ALA A 208 -8.79 7.80 5.21
CA ALA A 208 -7.73 6.87 4.87
C ALA A 208 -7.35 6.97 3.39
N ILE A 209 -6.05 7.05 3.14
CA ILE A 209 -5.45 7.06 1.81
C ILE A 209 -4.67 5.77 1.66
N THR A 210 -5.05 4.93 0.69
CA THR A 210 -4.45 3.62 0.50
C THR A 210 -4.01 3.45 -0.94
N GLY A 211 -2.71 3.46 -1.17
CA GLY A 211 -2.08 3.29 -2.48
C GLY A 211 -1.67 1.85 -2.77
N ALA A 212 -1.81 1.41 -4.02
CA ALA A 212 -1.38 0.10 -4.53
C ALA A 212 -1.44 -1.08 -3.53
N PRO A 213 -2.60 -1.38 -2.92
CA PRO A 213 -2.60 -2.17 -1.69
C PRO A 213 -2.46 -3.69 -1.90
N ALA A 214 -1.61 -4.34 -1.10
CA ALA A 214 -1.40 -5.79 -1.12
C ALA A 214 -2.48 -6.60 -0.36
N PHE A 215 -3.78 -6.41 -0.65
CA PHE A 215 -4.90 -6.96 0.13
C PHE A 215 -4.94 -8.47 0.24
N ARG A 216 -4.84 -9.14 -0.92
CA ARG A 216 -4.92 -10.60 -1.05
C ARG A 216 -3.55 -11.18 -0.76
N TYR A 217 -3.02 -10.89 0.41
CA TYR A 217 -1.61 -11.09 0.75
C TYR A 217 -1.07 -12.45 0.32
N ALA A 218 -1.81 -13.54 0.54
CA ALA A 218 -1.35 -14.86 0.10
C ALA A 218 -1.22 -15.01 -1.41
N GLN A 219 -2.25 -14.60 -2.15
CA GLN A 219 -2.24 -14.64 -3.61
C GLN A 219 -1.21 -13.66 -4.16
N GLN A 220 -1.15 -12.45 -3.62
CA GLN A 220 -0.23 -11.40 -4.01
C GLN A 220 1.22 -11.82 -3.84
N GLN A 221 1.62 -12.23 -2.63
CA GLN A 221 3.01 -12.58 -2.37
C GLN A 221 3.44 -13.83 -3.16
N ALA A 222 2.55 -14.82 -3.31
CA ALA A 222 2.84 -15.98 -4.17
C ALA A 222 2.86 -15.62 -5.66
N ASN A 223 2.17 -14.56 -6.10
CA ASN A 223 2.18 -14.14 -7.51
C ASN A 223 3.57 -13.68 -7.97
N HIS A 224 4.42 -13.21 -7.06
CA HIS A 224 5.80 -12.83 -7.39
C HIS A 224 6.67 -13.99 -7.88
N ILE A 225 6.26 -15.24 -7.65
CA ILE A 225 6.94 -16.42 -8.22
C ILE A 225 6.36 -16.85 -9.57
N PHE A 226 5.21 -16.30 -9.97
CA PHE A 226 4.47 -16.77 -11.15
C PHE A 226 5.28 -16.63 -12.43
N SER A 227 5.94 -15.49 -12.64
CA SER A 227 6.77 -15.23 -13.81
C SER A 227 7.93 -16.25 -13.95
N SER A 228 8.69 -16.49 -12.87
CA SER A 228 9.71 -17.54 -12.83
C SER A 228 9.14 -18.93 -13.11
N VAL A 229 7.90 -19.22 -12.67
CA VAL A 229 7.21 -20.48 -12.98
C VAL A 229 6.76 -20.57 -14.45
N VAL A 230 6.39 -19.45 -15.08
CA VAL A 230 6.11 -19.39 -16.53
C VAL A 230 7.37 -19.78 -17.31
N GLU A 231 8.50 -19.14 -17.00
CA GLU A 231 9.80 -19.44 -17.64
C GLU A 231 10.21 -20.90 -17.45
N HIS A 232 10.11 -21.39 -16.21
CA HIS A 232 10.41 -22.77 -15.87
C HIS A 232 9.52 -23.77 -16.63
N THR A 233 8.21 -23.50 -16.69
CA THR A 233 7.24 -24.39 -17.34
C THR A 233 7.40 -24.40 -18.86
N GLN A 234 7.78 -23.26 -19.44
CA GLN A 234 8.05 -23.14 -20.88
C GLN A 234 9.46 -23.59 -21.28
N ASP A 235 10.35 -23.84 -20.30
CA ASP A 235 11.77 -24.13 -20.51
C ASP A 235 12.44 -23.06 -21.38
N TYR A 236 12.13 -21.80 -21.11
CA TYR A 236 12.62 -20.66 -21.86
C TYR A 236 12.87 -19.46 -20.93
N PHE A 237 14.11 -19.00 -20.91
CA PHE A 237 14.59 -17.89 -20.10
C PHE A 237 14.90 -16.72 -21.05
N PRO A 238 13.95 -15.79 -21.27
CA PRO A 238 14.12 -14.69 -22.20
C PRO A 238 15.26 -13.77 -21.73
N ALA A 239 15.94 -13.15 -22.70
CA ALA A 239 16.88 -12.09 -22.39
C ALA A 239 16.10 -10.87 -21.85
N PRO A 240 16.51 -10.22 -20.74
CA PRO A 240 15.79 -9.06 -20.18
C PRO A 240 15.57 -7.92 -21.19
N CYS A 241 16.51 -7.74 -22.13
CA CYS A 241 16.37 -6.75 -23.20
C CYS A 241 15.25 -7.08 -24.20
N ALA A 242 14.96 -8.37 -24.43
CA ALA A 242 13.85 -8.79 -25.28
C ALA A 242 12.51 -8.46 -24.62
N LEU A 243 12.36 -8.73 -23.31
CA LEU A 243 11.18 -8.35 -22.55
C LEU A 243 11.01 -6.83 -22.49
N SER A 244 12.09 -6.09 -22.22
CA SER A 244 12.09 -4.62 -22.24
C SER A 244 11.66 -4.07 -23.62
N LYS A 245 12.09 -4.71 -24.71
CA LYS A 245 11.65 -4.36 -26.05
C LYS A 245 10.15 -4.61 -26.26
N ILE A 246 9.61 -5.71 -25.74
CA ILE A 246 8.16 -6.00 -25.78
C ILE A 246 7.39 -4.91 -25.03
N VAL A 247 7.80 -4.57 -23.80
CA VAL A 247 7.17 -3.52 -23.00
C VAL A 247 7.16 -2.18 -23.75
N ASN A 248 8.32 -1.73 -24.23
CA ASN A 248 8.45 -0.45 -24.94
C ASN A 248 7.66 -0.40 -26.26
N ALA A 249 7.66 -1.50 -27.04
CA ALA A 249 6.86 -1.57 -28.26
C ALA A 249 5.36 -1.57 -27.96
N THR A 250 4.95 -2.17 -26.85
CA THR A 250 3.57 -2.16 -26.37
C THR A 250 3.12 -0.78 -25.94
N ILE A 251 3.95 -0.07 -25.16
CA ILE A 251 3.70 1.34 -24.79
C ILE A 251 3.53 2.19 -26.05
N ALA A 252 4.47 2.12 -26.99
CA ALA A 252 4.40 2.90 -28.23
C ALA A 252 3.15 2.58 -29.09
N ALA A 253 2.70 1.32 -29.10
CA ALA A 253 1.52 0.92 -29.84
C ALA A 253 0.20 1.34 -29.17
N CYS A 254 0.18 1.39 -27.84
CA CYS A 254 -1.03 1.61 -27.04
C CYS A 254 -1.21 3.04 -26.55
N ASP A 255 -0.14 3.84 -26.49
CA ASP A 255 -0.15 5.26 -26.12
C ASP A 255 -1.26 6.05 -26.87
N PRO A 256 -1.38 5.99 -28.21
CA PRO A 256 -2.43 6.73 -28.94
C PRO A 256 -3.88 6.35 -28.62
N LEU A 257 -4.14 5.24 -27.92
CA LEU A 257 -5.50 4.72 -27.72
C LEU A 257 -6.37 5.58 -26.82
N ASP A 258 -5.77 6.43 -25.99
CA ASP A 258 -6.50 7.37 -25.13
C ASP A 258 -6.78 8.73 -25.81
N GLY A 259 -6.31 8.92 -27.05
CA GLY A 259 -6.48 10.14 -27.83
C GLY A 259 -5.31 11.14 -27.72
N ARG A 260 -4.27 10.83 -26.95
CA ARG A 260 -3.01 11.57 -26.86
C ARG A 260 -1.84 10.63 -27.17
N THR A 261 -0.73 11.19 -27.61
CA THR A 261 0.52 10.45 -27.83
C THR A 261 1.57 11.16 -27.00
N ASP A 262 1.74 10.71 -25.76
CA ASP A 262 2.61 11.30 -24.75
C ASP A 262 3.53 10.26 -24.07
N GLY A 263 3.55 9.03 -24.58
CA GLY A 263 4.31 7.92 -24.03
C GLY A 263 3.65 7.26 -22.83
N VAL A 264 2.37 7.53 -22.55
CA VAL A 264 1.64 6.99 -21.39
C VAL A 264 0.45 6.18 -21.84
N ILE A 265 0.31 4.95 -21.35
CA ILE A 265 -0.89 4.15 -21.58
C ILE A 265 -1.95 4.55 -20.54
N SER A 266 -2.83 5.52 -20.86
CA SER A 266 -3.96 5.86 -19.97
C SER A 266 -5.20 4.99 -20.18
N ARG A 267 -5.16 4.11 -21.18
CA ARG A 267 -6.23 3.18 -21.58
C ARG A 267 -5.70 1.75 -21.78
N THR A 268 -5.10 1.19 -20.73
CA THR A 268 -4.65 -0.21 -20.66
C THR A 268 -5.76 -1.22 -21.00
N ASP A 269 -7.02 -0.88 -20.74
CA ASP A 269 -8.20 -1.63 -21.20
C ASP A 269 -8.28 -1.70 -22.73
N LEU A 270 -8.11 -0.57 -23.42
CA LEU A 270 -8.13 -0.55 -24.88
C LEU A 270 -6.91 -1.24 -25.46
N CYS A 271 -5.77 -1.15 -24.77
CA CYS A 271 -4.56 -1.88 -25.16
C CYS A 271 -4.82 -3.39 -25.12
N GLN A 272 -5.35 -3.93 -24.01
CA GLN A 272 -5.71 -5.35 -23.90
C GLN A 272 -6.71 -5.81 -24.96
N LEU A 273 -7.69 -4.96 -25.30
CA LEU A 273 -8.74 -5.33 -26.27
C LEU A 273 -8.28 -5.28 -27.73
N ASN A 274 -7.30 -4.44 -28.06
CA ASN A 274 -6.99 -4.11 -29.46
C ASN A 274 -5.55 -4.44 -29.88
N PHE A 275 -4.63 -4.67 -28.94
CA PHE A 275 -3.23 -4.95 -29.24
C PHE A 275 -2.91 -6.44 -29.13
N ASN A 276 -2.07 -6.92 -30.05
CA ASN A 276 -1.63 -8.32 -30.08
C ASN A 276 -0.10 -8.36 -30.05
N LEU A 277 0.46 -8.88 -28.94
CA LEU A 277 1.92 -8.94 -28.72
C LEU A 277 2.66 -9.68 -29.85
N SER A 278 2.00 -10.59 -30.57
CA SER A 278 2.60 -11.30 -31.71
C SER A 278 3.02 -10.37 -32.85
N SER A 279 2.51 -9.14 -32.91
CA SER A 279 2.96 -8.15 -33.90
C SER A 279 4.40 -7.67 -33.69
N ILE A 280 4.96 -7.87 -32.49
CA ILE A 280 6.33 -7.43 -32.13
C ILE A 280 7.39 -8.44 -32.59
N ILE A 281 6.98 -9.66 -32.97
CA ILE A 281 7.92 -10.71 -33.42
C ILE A 281 8.72 -10.20 -34.64
N GLY A 282 10.05 -10.29 -34.53
CA GLY A 282 11.01 -9.83 -35.52
C GLY A 282 11.55 -8.42 -35.30
N GLU A 283 11.01 -7.66 -34.34
CA GLU A 283 11.57 -6.36 -34.00
C GLU A 283 12.94 -6.49 -33.34
N SER A 284 13.91 -5.70 -33.81
CA SER A 284 15.28 -5.71 -33.26
C SER A 284 15.36 -5.01 -31.92
N TYR A 285 16.20 -5.54 -31.03
CA TYR A 285 16.57 -4.89 -29.77
C TYR A 285 18.08 -4.87 -29.58
N TYR A 286 18.54 -3.89 -28.83
CA TYR A 286 19.91 -3.78 -28.36
C TYR A 286 19.94 -3.17 -26.96
N CYS A 287 20.66 -3.80 -26.05
CA CYS A 287 21.00 -3.26 -24.74
C CYS A 287 22.52 -3.33 -24.55
N ALA A 288 23.08 -2.26 -23.99
CA ALA A 288 24.50 -2.23 -23.67
C ALA A 288 24.81 -3.25 -22.56
N ALA A 289 26.10 -3.58 -22.38
CA ALA A 289 26.50 -4.34 -21.21
C ALA A 289 26.30 -3.49 -19.96
N GLU A 290 25.74 -4.09 -18.92
CA GLU A 290 25.46 -3.41 -17.66
C GLU A 290 26.14 -4.14 -16.51
N THR A 291 26.62 -3.35 -15.56
CA THR A 291 27.15 -3.84 -14.29
C THR A 291 26.31 -3.16 -13.23
N SER A 292 25.34 -3.87 -12.67
CA SER A 292 24.52 -3.36 -11.58
C SER A 292 25.17 -3.79 -10.27
N THR A 293 25.35 -2.83 -9.37
CA THR A 293 25.70 -3.09 -7.98
C THR A 293 24.44 -2.82 -7.20
N SER A 294 23.73 -3.87 -6.80
CA SER A 294 22.62 -3.69 -5.87
C SER A 294 23.21 -3.21 -4.55
N LEU A 295 22.76 -2.04 -4.08
CA LEU A 295 23.06 -1.55 -2.73
C LEU A 295 22.29 -2.34 -1.64
N GLY A 296 21.57 -3.40 -2.03
CA GLY A 296 20.78 -4.20 -1.10
C GLY A 296 19.53 -3.47 -0.60
N PHE A 297 18.72 -2.91 -1.52
CA PHE A 297 17.33 -2.56 -1.23
C PHE A 297 16.40 -3.71 -1.58
N GLY A 298 16.77 -4.93 -1.17
CA GLY A 298 15.81 -6.00 -1.01
C GLY A 298 14.93 -5.69 0.20
N PHE A 299 13.65 -6.03 0.12
CA PHE A 299 12.72 -5.96 1.24
C PHE A 299 13.09 -6.89 2.42
N SER A 300 14.27 -7.51 2.38
CA SER A 300 14.88 -8.30 3.43
C SER A 300 16.40 -8.00 3.45
N LYS A 301 16.82 -7.29 4.51
CA LYS A 301 18.20 -7.10 5.02
C LYS A 301 19.23 -6.39 4.14
N ARG A 302 19.92 -5.42 4.76
CA ARG A 302 21.30 -5.08 4.41
C ARG A 302 22.17 -6.33 4.58
N ALA A 303 22.45 -7.05 3.50
CA ALA A 303 23.54 -8.01 3.49
C ALA A 303 24.89 -7.26 3.49
N ASP A 304 25.83 -7.74 4.29
CA ASP A 304 27.25 -7.43 4.10
C ASP A 304 27.70 -8.21 2.85
N GLY A 305 27.95 -7.49 1.76
CA GLY A 305 28.29 -8.07 0.45
C GLY A 305 27.39 -7.55 -0.67
N SER A 306 27.75 -6.43 -1.30
CA SER A 306 27.09 -6.02 -2.54
C SER A 306 27.29 -7.11 -3.59
N THR A 307 26.22 -7.68 -4.12
CA THR A 307 26.31 -8.48 -5.33
C THR A 307 26.44 -7.51 -6.51
N THR A 308 27.51 -7.69 -7.28
CA THR A 308 27.65 -7.03 -8.57
C THR A 308 27.19 -8.03 -9.62
N THR A 309 26.04 -7.78 -10.22
CA THR A 309 25.53 -8.59 -11.33
C THR A 309 26.05 -7.98 -12.62
N TYR A 310 26.63 -8.82 -13.47
CA TYR A 310 27.12 -8.41 -14.79
C TYR A 310 26.18 -8.96 -15.85
N GLN A 311 25.53 -8.08 -16.60
CA GLN A 311 24.78 -8.42 -17.79
C GLN A 311 25.62 -8.08 -19.04
N PRO A 312 25.84 -9.05 -19.96
CA PRO A 312 26.54 -8.77 -21.21
C PRO A 312 25.69 -7.90 -22.13
N ALA A 313 26.31 -7.30 -23.14
CA ALA A 313 25.57 -6.61 -24.19
C ALA A 313 24.62 -7.60 -24.89
N GLN A 314 23.37 -7.18 -25.08
CA GLN A 314 22.30 -8.01 -25.64
C GLN A 314 21.95 -7.46 -27.02
N ASN A 315 21.93 -8.31 -28.04
CA ASN A 315 21.55 -7.93 -29.40
C ASN A 315 20.79 -9.08 -30.05
N GLY A 316 19.58 -8.79 -30.55
CA GLY A 316 18.73 -9.81 -31.12
C GLY A 316 17.45 -9.24 -31.73
N THR A 317 16.53 -10.15 -32.01
CA THR A 317 15.17 -9.83 -32.44
C THR A 317 14.19 -10.54 -31.53
N VAL A 318 13.10 -9.88 -31.17
CA VAL A 318 12.01 -10.49 -30.40
C VAL A 318 11.50 -11.71 -31.16
N ASN A 319 11.46 -12.86 -30.51
CA ASN A 319 11.01 -14.12 -31.10
C ASN A 319 9.66 -14.57 -30.51
N ALA A 320 9.13 -15.68 -31.02
CA ALA A 320 7.83 -16.20 -30.61
C ALA A 320 7.79 -16.66 -29.14
N ASN A 321 8.90 -17.16 -28.59
CA ASN A 321 8.98 -17.58 -27.19
C ASN A 321 9.06 -16.37 -26.24
N ASP A 322 9.75 -15.29 -26.62
CA ASP A 322 9.74 -14.03 -25.85
C ASP A 322 8.31 -13.52 -25.68
N VAL A 323 7.55 -13.50 -26.79
CA VAL A 323 6.14 -13.11 -26.79
C VAL A 323 5.27 -14.10 -26.00
N ALA A 324 5.53 -15.40 -26.10
CA ALA A 324 4.78 -16.42 -25.36
C ALA A 324 4.95 -16.31 -23.85
N VAL A 325 6.15 -16.00 -23.36
CA VAL A 325 6.40 -15.73 -21.93
C VAL A 325 5.69 -14.45 -21.50
N ALA A 326 5.89 -13.34 -22.22
CA ALA A 326 5.25 -12.07 -21.88
C ALA A 326 3.72 -12.16 -21.87
N GLN A 327 3.12 -12.81 -22.88
CA GLN A 327 1.68 -13.01 -22.97
C GLN A 327 1.17 -13.86 -21.81
N ALA A 328 1.83 -14.98 -21.50
CA ALA A 328 1.43 -15.84 -20.38
C ALA A 328 1.47 -15.10 -19.03
N ILE A 329 2.46 -14.22 -18.83
CA ILE A 329 2.53 -13.38 -17.64
C ILE A 329 1.36 -12.41 -17.60
N TYR A 330 1.11 -11.63 -18.67
CA TYR A 330 0.01 -10.66 -18.70
C TYR A 330 -1.38 -11.32 -18.62
N ASP A 331 -1.54 -12.55 -19.13
CA ASP A 331 -2.79 -13.31 -19.03
C ASP A 331 -3.12 -13.70 -17.59
N GLY A 332 -2.12 -13.78 -16.71
CA GLY A 332 -2.24 -14.17 -15.31
C GLY A 332 -2.35 -15.67 -15.07
N LEU A 333 -2.23 -16.07 -13.81
CA LEU A 333 -2.17 -17.47 -13.41
C LEU A 333 -3.50 -18.21 -13.68
N HIS A 334 -3.42 -19.28 -14.45
CA HIS A 334 -4.50 -20.27 -14.63
C HIS A 334 -4.00 -21.65 -14.22
N ASN A 335 -4.88 -22.44 -13.61
CA ASN A 335 -4.59 -23.84 -13.29
C ASN A 335 -4.59 -24.72 -14.56
N THR A 336 -4.24 -26.00 -14.44
CA THR A 336 -4.19 -26.92 -15.60
C THR A 336 -5.56 -27.21 -16.23
N GLN A 337 -6.66 -26.83 -15.58
CA GLN A 337 -8.02 -26.90 -16.14
C GLN A 337 -8.41 -25.63 -16.91
N GLY A 338 -7.53 -24.62 -16.96
CA GLY A 338 -7.81 -23.31 -17.59
C GLY A 338 -8.67 -22.40 -16.73
N GLU A 339 -8.83 -22.71 -15.44
CA GLU A 339 -9.53 -21.86 -14.48
C GLU A 339 -8.57 -20.78 -13.98
N ARG A 340 -8.98 -19.52 -14.04
CA ARG A 340 -8.19 -18.40 -13.50
C ARG A 340 -8.04 -18.55 -12.00
N ALA A 341 -6.80 -18.48 -11.54
CA ALA A 341 -6.47 -18.41 -10.12
C ALA A 341 -6.17 -16.98 -9.70
N TYR A 342 -5.34 -16.24 -10.43
CA TYR A 342 -5.01 -14.88 -10.01
C TYR A 342 -4.74 -13.92 -11.17
N LEU A 343 -4.60 -12.64 -10.80
CA LEU A 343 -4.40 -11.51 -11.69
C LEU A 343 -2.92 -11.30 -11.99
N SER A 344 -2.63 -10.49 -12.99
CA SER A 344 -1.27 -10.05 -13.31
C SER A 344 -1.20 -8.56 -13.56
N TRP A 345 0.02 -8.06 -13.74
CA TRP A 345 0.33 -6.69 -14.12
C TRP A 345 -0.44 -6.32 -15.38
N GLN A 346 -0.82 -5.05 -15.51
CA GLN A 346 -1.47 -4.61 -16.73
C GLN A 346 -0.49 -4.60 -17.90
N ILE A 347 -1.02 -4.73 -19.10
CA ILE A 347 -0.23 -4.66 -20.32
C ILE A 347 0.51 -3.30 -20.37
N GLY A 348 1.83 -3.33 -20.62
CA GLY A 348 2.69 -2.15 -20.56
C GLY A 348 3.35 -1.89 -19.20
N SER A 349 2.95 -2.60 -18.13
CA SER A 349 3.80 -2.72 -16.94
C SER A 349 5.09 -3.46 -17.28
N GLU A 350 6.17 -3.13 -16.58
CA GLU A 350 7.40 -3.92 -16.62
C GLU A 350 7.16 -5.36 -16.17
N LEU A 351 7.99 -6.27 -16.68
CA LEU A 351 7.97 -7.69 -16.35
C LEU A 351 9.12 -8.03 -15.38
N SER A 352 9.28 -7.23 -14.31
CA SER A 352 10.41 -7.31 -13.38
C SER A 352 10.53 -8.68 -12.70
N ASP A 353 9.41 -9.34 -12.43
CA ASP A 353 9.42 -10.69 -11.84
C ASP A 353 9.87 -11.80 -12.81
N ALA A 354 10.05 -11.47 -14.09
CA ALA A 354 10.59 -12.33 -15.15
C ALA A 354 12.01 -11.89 -15.58
N GLU A 355 12.72 -11.15 -14.72
CA GLU A 355 14.13 -10.90 -14.97
C GLU A 355 14.91 -12.20 -14.79
N THR A 356 15.74 -12.56 -15.77
CA THR A 356 16.56 -13.78 -15.77
C THR A 356 18.00 -13.46 -15.42
N GLU A 357 18.74 -14.44 -14.89
CA GLU A 357 20.15 -14.27 -14.54
C GLU A 357 21.07 -14.73 -15.69
N TYR A 358 22.09 -13.93 -16.02
CA TYR A 358 23.09 -14.34 -17.00
C TYR A 358 24.20 -15.20 -16.38
N ASN A 359 24.28 -16.46 -16.78
CA ASN A 359 25.34 -17.36 -16.31
C ASN A 359 26.59 -17.25 -17.20
N ASN A 360 27.66 -16.70 -16.62
CA ASN A 360 28.93 -16.51 -17.30
C ASN A 360 29.65 -17.81 -17.73
N ASN A 361 29.32 -18.96 -17.14
CA ASN A 361 29.92 -20.25 -17.49
C ASN A 361 29.21 -20.90 -18.67
N THR A 362 27.88 -20.91 -18.67
CA THR A 362 27.05 -21.51 -19.72
C THR A 362 26.84 -20.55 -20.90
N LYS A 363 27.08 -19.25 -20.70
CA LYS A 363 26.84 -18.17 -21.68
C LYS A 363 25.37 -18.08 -22.10
N ALA A 364 24.48 -18.33 -21.15
CA ALA A 364 23.04 -18.34 -21.35
C ALA A 364 22.33 -17.59 -20.22
N TRP A 365 21.10 -17.15 -20.51
CA TRP A 365 20.15 -16.73 -19.50
C TRP A 365 19.57 -17.97 -18.82
N GLU A 366 19.48 -17.91 -17.50
CA GLU A 366 19.00 -18.97 -16.65
C GLU A 366 17.92 -18.43 -15.71
N LEU A 367 17.18 -19.35 -15.11
CA LEU A 367 16.13 -19.02 -14.13
C LEU A 367 16.70 -18.18 -13.00
N ASP A 368 16.07 -17.04 -12.74
CA ASP A 368 16.19 -16.33 -11.47
C ASP A 368 14.85 -16.42 -10.72
N ILE A 369 14.92 -16.84 -9.47
CA ILE A 369 13.74 -16.97 -8.59
C ILE A 369 13.69 -15.69 -7.77
N THR A 370 12.70 -14.84 -8.02
CA THR A 370 12.56 -13.58 -7.28
C THR A 370 12.54 -13.85 -5.78
N SER A 371 13.36 -13.12 -5.02
CA SER A 371 13.39 -13.29 -3.55
C SER A 371 12.05 -12.95 -2.93
N MET A 372 11.32 -11.98 -3.48
CA MET A 372 9.99 -11.59 -2.99
C MET A 372 9.00 -12.75 -2.99
N GLY A 373 8.93 -13.50 -4.10
CA GLY A 373 8.05 -14.66 -4.22
C GLY A 373 8.61 -15.88 -3.50
N GLY A 374 9.87 -16.22 -3.73
CA GLY A 374 10.43 -17.46 -3.20
C GLY A 374 10.68 -17.44 -1.69
N GLU A 375 11.02 -16.29 -1.09
CA GLU A 375 11.03 -16.12 0.37
C GLU A 375 9.64 -16.37 0.94
N TYR A 376 8.60 -15.79 0.32
CA TYR A 376 7.23 -15.98 0.78
C TYR A 376 6.84 -17.46 0.75
N ILE A 377 7.11 -18.17 -0.35
CA ILE A 377 6.81 -19.59 -0.44
C ILE A 377 7.59 -20.40 0.59
N ALA A 378 8.90 -20.20 0.69
CA ALA A 378 9.72 -20.97 1.63
C ALA A 378 9.32 -20.71 3.09
N LYS A 379 9.25 -19.44 3.48
CA LYS A 379 9.10 -19.03 4.87
C LYS A 379 7.66 -18.99 5.35
N PHE A 380 6.72 -18.53 4.51
CA PHE A 380 5.32 -18.32 4.91
C PHE A 380 4.39 -19.45 4.47
N VAL A 381 4.74 -20.23 3.43
CA VAL A 381 3.93 -21.37 2.98
C VAL A 381 4.51 -22.69 3.49
N GLN A 382 5.80 -22.93 3.26
CA GLN A 382 6.48 -24.17 3.63
C GLN A 382 7.01 -24.18 5.07
N LEU A 383 7.05 -23.00 5.72
CA LEU A 383 7.55 -22.81 7.09
C LEU A 383 9.03 -23.21 7.27
N LEU A 384 9.82 -22.94 6.24
CA LEU A 384 11.26 -23.13 6.21
C LEU A 384 11.93 -21.78 6.37
N ASP A 385 12.83 -21.64 7.35
CA ASP A 385 13.57 -20.40 7.58
C ASP A 385 14.69 -20.23 6.53
N LEU A 386 14.27 -19.90 5.31
CA LEU A 386 15.09 -19.71 4.13
C LEU A 386 14.70 -18.38 3.47
N ASP A 387 15.71 -17.67 2.94
CA ASP A 387 15.52 -16.38 2.27
C ASP A 387 15.05 -16.53 0.82
N ASN A 388 15.06 -17.75 0.24
CA ASN A 388 14.52 -18.03 -1.08
C ASN A 388 14.29 -19.53 -1.33
N LEU A 389 13.52 -19.88 -2.36
CA LEU A 389 13.52 -21.24 -2.94
C LEU A 389 14.83 -21.47 -3.69
N SER A 390 15.37 -22.69 -3.62
CA SER A 390 16.62 -23.05 -4.32
C SER A 390 16.42 -23.61 -5.72
N THR A 391 15.19 -24.03 -6.06
CA THR A 391 14.82 -24.60 -7.36
C THR A 391 13.30 -24.56 -7.55
N LEU A 392 12.85 -24.59 -8.81
CA LEU A 392 11.45 -24.80 -9.17
C LEU A 392 11.18 -26.23 -9.69
N GLU A 393 12.10 -27.18 -9.49
CA GLU A 393 11.90 -28.57 -9.91
C GLU A 393 10.57 -29.16 -9.39
N GLY A 394 9.70 -29.54 -10.32
CA GLY A 394 8.37 -30.11 -10.01
C GLY A 394 7.31 -29.07 -9.64
N VAL A 395 7.63 -27.77 -9.69
CA VAL A 395 6.66 -26.69 -9.50
C VAL A 395 5.89 -26.47 -10.80
N THR A 396 4.56 -26.45 -10.69
CA THR A 396 3.63 -26.21 -11.79
C THR A 396 2.71 -25.04 -11.46
N TYR A 397 1.89 -24.60 -12.43
CA TYR A 397 0.84 -23.62 -12.14
C TYR A 397 -0.11 -24.08 -11.02
N ASP A 398 -0.49 -25.36 -11.00
CA ASP A 398 -1.33 -25.92 -9.93
C ASP A 398 -0.63 -25.85 -8.56
N THR A 399 0.69 -26.06 -8.52
CA THR A 399 1.49 -25.92 -7.29
C THR A 399 1.41 -24.49 -6.74
N VAL A 400 1.47 -23.47 -7.60
CA VAL A 400 1.33 -22.07 -7.19
C VAL A 400 -0.08 -21.81 -6.67
N VAL A 401 -1.13 -22.34 -7.33
CA VAL A 401 -2.52 -22.24 -6.86
C VAL A 401 -2.69 -22.88 -5.47
N ASP A 402 -2.08 -24.04 -5.25
CA ASP A 402 -2.11 -24.73 -3.96
C ASP A 402 -1.40 -23.94 -2.86
N TRP A 403 -0.27 -23.28 -3.17
CA TRP A 403 0.41 -22.39 -2.24
C TRP A 403 -0.44 -21.17 -1.89
N MET A 404 -1.05 -20.53 -2.90
CA MET A 404 -1.99 -19.41 -2.70
C MET A 404 -3.14 -19.82 -1.78
N ASN A 405 -3.76 -20.98 -2.02
CA ASN A 405 -4.87 -21.48 -1.21
C ASN A 405 -4.43 -21.84 0.21
N THR A 406 -3.26 -22.48 0.36
CA THR A 406 -2.69 -22.84 1.66
C THR A 406 -2.46 -21.61 2.53
N ALA A 407 -1.80 -20.59 1.98
CA ALA A 407 -1.56 -19.34 2.70
C ALA A 407 -2.84 -18.54 2.93
N MET A 408 -3.78 -18.52 1.98
CA MET A 408 -5.07 -17.85 2.16
C MET A 408 -5.83 -18.41 3.36
N VAL A 409 -5.94 -19.73 3.49
CA VAL A 409 -6.63 -20.37 4.63
C VAL A 409 -5.88 -20.11 5.93
N ARG A 410 -4.55 -20.21 5.90
CA ARG A 410 -3.68 -20.03 7.08
C ARG A 410 -3.74 -18.62 7.65
N TYR A 411 -3.70 -17.61 6.80
CA TYR A 411 -3.60 -16.21 7.20
C TYR A 411 -4.92 -15.43 7.06
N MET A 412 -6.04 -16.15 6.94
CA MET A 412 -7.36 -15.57 6.69
C MET A 412 -7.77 -14.51 7.73
N ASP A 413 -7.39 -14.70 8.99
CA ASP A 413 -7.72 -13.81 10.10
C ASP A 413 -6.58 -12.84 10.48
N SER A 414 -5.49 -12.85 9.72
CA SER A 414 -4.30 -12.02 9.99
C SER A 414 -3.90 -11.22 8.75
N LEU A 415 -3.03 -11.74 7.89
CA LEU A 415 -2.45 -11.00 6.77
C LEU A 415 -3.44 -10.73 5.63
N GLN A 416 -4.49 -11.55 5.51
CA GLN A 416 -5.51 -11.36 4.48
C GLN A 416 -6.44 -10.20 4.81
N THR A 417 -6.47 -9.20 3.92
CA THR A 417 -7.21 -7.94 4.11
C THR A 417 -8.28 -7.77 3.04
N THR A 418 -9.18 -8.75 2.92
CA THR A 418 -10.13 -8.84 1.81
C THR A 418 -11.59 -8.80 2.25
N VAL A 419 -11.89 -8.37 3.47
CA VAL A 419 -13.28 -8.25 3.96
C VAL A 419 -13.95 -7.05 3.29
N PRO A 420 -14.96 -7.25 2.41
CA PRO A 420 -15.55 -6.15 1.62
C PRO A 420 -16.68 -5.40 2.35
N ASP A 421 -17.14 -5.91 3.50
CA ASP A 421 -18.09 -5.19 4.35
C ASP A 421 -17.34 -4.15 5.19
N LEU A 422 -17.50 -2.89 4.81
CA LEU A 422 -16.87 -1.73 5.47
C LEU A 422 -17.91 -0.89 6.22
N THR A 423 -19.02 -1.48 6.65
CA THR A 423 -20.15 -0.79 7.30
C THR A 423 -19.69 0.07 8.48
N THR A 424 -18.84 -0.46 9.38
CA THR A 424 -18.36 0.29 10.55
C THR A 424 -17.63 1.58 10.15
N PHE A 425 -16.75 1.53 9.14
CA PHE A 425 -16.04 2.70 8.64
C PHE A 425 -16.97 3.68 7.92
N GLN A 426 -17.93 3.17 7.14
CA GLN A 426 -18.90 4.02 6.48
C GLN A 426 -19.80 4.75 7.49
N GLU A 427 -20.32 4.04 8.49
CA GLU A 427 -21.24 4.58 9.49
C GLU A 427 -20.56 5.53 10.48
N SER A 428 -19.26 5.38 10.71
CA SER A 428 -18.45 6.35 11.48
C SER A 428 -18.24 7.67 10.72
N GLY A 429 -18.59 7.73 9.43
CA GLY A 429 -18.41 8.88 8.56
C GLY A 429 -17.11 8.88 7.76
N GLY A 430 -16.36 7.77 7.82
CA GLY A 430 -15.05 7.60 7.20
C GLY A 430 -15.02 7.88 5.69
N LYS A 431 -13.89 8.42 5.22
CA LYS A 431 -13.61 8.72 3.81
C LYS A 431 -12.37 7.98 3.32
N LEU A 432 -12.44 7.38 2.15
CA LEU A 432 -11.40 6.54 1.57
C LEU A 432 -11.03 7.03 0.17
N ILE A 433 -9.77 7.44 0.03
CA ILE A 433 -9.11 7.62 -1.26
C ILE A 433 -8.23 6.39 -1.48
N HIS A 434 -8.57 5.60 -2.48
CA HIS A 434 -7.78 4.47 -2.93
C HIS A 434 -7.18 4.83 -4.28
N TYR A 435 -5.88 4.65 -4.45
CA TYR A 435 -5.25 4.85 -5.75
C TYR A 435 -4.33 3.69 -6.11
N HIS A 436 -4.04 3.51 -7.39
CA HIS A 436 -3.15 2.47 -7.88
C HIS A 436 -2.52 2.88 -9.21
N GLY A 437 -1.20 2.72 -9.35
CA GLY A 437 -0.51 2.84 -10.63
C GLY A 437 -1.06 1.84 -11.64
N GLU A 438 -1.38 2.29 -12.86
CA GLU A 438 -1.83 1.38 -13.91
C GLU A 438 -0.70 0.52 -14.47
N SER A 439 0.54 0.97 -14.36
CA SER A 439 1.72 0.24 -14.82
C SER A 439 2.54 -0.31 -13.65
N ASP A 440 1.85 -0.61 -12.54
CA ASP A 440 2.45 -1.23 -11.36
C ASP A 440 2.96 -2.65 -11.70
N PRO A 441 4.28 -2.91 -11.61
CA PRO A 441 4.86 -4.23 -11.88
C PRO A 441 4.95 -5.11 -10.62
N SER A 442 4.42 -4.64 -9.48
CA SER A 442 4.55 -5.31 -8.18
C SER A 442 3.21 -5.70 -7.58
N VAL A 443 2.18 -4.86 -7.62
CA VAL A 443 0.81 -5.24 -7.22
C VAL A 443 -0.12 -5.10 -8.43
N PRO A 444 -0.94 -6.10 -8.80
CA PRO A 444 -1.78 -5.97 -9.97
C PRO A 444 -2.81 -4.87 -9.74
N THR A 445 -2.86 -3.86 -10.59
CA THR A 445 -3.88 -2.80 -10.52
C THR A 445 -5.30 -3.38 -10.50
N ALA A 446 -5.52 -4.46 -11.25
CA ALA A 446 -6.79 -5.18 -11.30
C ALA A 446 -7.22 -5.74 -9.93
N SER A 447 -6.27 -6.02 -9.02
CA SER A 447 -6.53 -6.46 -7.64
C SER A 447 -7.30 -5.40 -6.86
N SER A 448 -7.00 -4.12 -7.12
CA SER A 448 -7.70 -2.99 -6.50
C SER A 448 -9.09 -2.76 -7.11
N VAL A 449 -9.23 -2.91 -8.43
CA VAL A 449 -10.53 -2.86 -9.10
C VAL A 449 -11.44 -3.98 -8.61
N HIS A 450 -10.93 -5.21 -8.51
CA HIS A 450 -11.70 -6.35 -7.99
C HIS A 450 -12.17 -6.12 -6.56
N TYR A 451 -11.30 -5.63 -5.67
CA TYR A 451 -11.69 -5.31 -4.29
C TYR A 451 -12.77 -4.22 -4.23
N TRP A 452 -12.62 -3.17 -5.03
CA TRP A 452 -13.61 -2.11 -5.13
C TRP A 452 -14.98 -2.64 -5.63
N GLN A 453 -14.99 -3.55 -6.60
CA GLN A 453 -16.20 -4.22 -7.08
C GLN A 453 -16.81 -5.13 -6.01
N SER A 454 -15.99 -5.84 -5.24
CA SER A 454 -16.42 -6.64 -4.09
C SER A 454 -17.13 -5.78 -3.04
N VAL A 455 -16.53 -4.66 -2.63
CA VAL A 455 -17.17 -3.71 -1.69
C VAL A 455 -18.48 -3.16 -2.26
N LEU A 456 -18.50 -2.75 -3.54
CA LEU A 456 -19.72 -2.26 -4.20
C LEU A 456 -20.85 -3.30 -4.13
N SER A 457 -20.55 -4.56 -4.44
CA SER A 457 -21.55 -5.64 -4.49
C SER A 457 -22.06 -6.05 -3.11
N ILE A 458 -21.18 -6.10 -2.10
CA ILE A 458 -21.51 -6.54 -0.74
C ILE A 458 -22.22 -5.45 0.06
N MET A 459 -21.77 -4.19 -0.05
CA MET A 459 -22.41 -3.06 0.64
C MET A 459 -23.78 -2.70 0.04
N TYR A 460 -23.98 -2.96 -1.26
CA TYR A 460 -25.16 -2.49 -2.01
C TYR A 460 -25.83 -3.56 -2.91
N PRO A 461 -26.16 -4.77 -2.41
CA PRO A 461 -26.57 -5.90 -3.25
C PRO A 461 -27.95 -5.75 -3.90
N ASN A 462 -28.84 -4.94 -3.33
CA ASN A 462 -30.27 -4.88 -3.69
C ASN A 462 -30.69 -3.58 -4.39
N ILE A 463 -29.75 -2.90 -5.04
CA ILE A 463 -30.03 -1.67 -5.79
C ILE A 463 -29.36 -1.68 -7.17
N THR A 464 -29.83 -0.81 -8.06
CA THR A 464 -29.25 -0.66 -9.40
C THR A 464 -27.79 -0.24 -9.31
N GLN A 465 -26.96 -0.71 -10.24
CA GLN A 465 -25.52 -0.39 -10.30
C GLN A 465 -25.23 1.12 -10.24
N SER A 466 -25.99 1.97 -10.93
CA SER A 466 -25.79 3.43 -10.88
C SER A 466 -26.01 4.04 -9.48
N LYS A 467 -26.97 3.49 -8.73
CA LYS A 467 -27.28 3.91 -7.36
C LYS A 467 -26.26 3.36 -6.36
N ALA A 468 -25.79 2.13 -6.57
CA ALA A 468 -24.68 1.55 -5.81
C ALA A 468 -23.41 2.39 -6.01
N LEU A 469 -23.07 2.71 -7.26
CA LEU A 469 -21.92 3.54 -7.60
C LEU A 469 -22.02 4.90 -6.91
N SER A 470 -23.13 5.62 -7.08
CA SER A 470 -23.34 6.91 -6.43
C SER A 470 -23.17 6.85 -4.91
N LYS A 471 -23.67 5.79 -4.25
CA LYS A 471 -23.53 5.63 -2.79
C LYS A 471 -22.10 5.32 -2.37
N LEU A 472 -21.40 4.46 -3.10
CA LEU A 472 -20.01 4.12 -2.81
C LEU A 472 -19.11 5.36 -2.95
N GLN A 473 -19.28 6.10 -4.05
CA GLN A 473 -18.48 7.30 -4.36
C GLN A 473 -18.65 8.47 -3.38
N ASP A 474 -19.64 8.43 -2.49
CA ASP A 474 -19.83 9.41 -1.41
C ASP A 474 -18.86 9.26 -0.23
N TRP A 475 -18.15 8.12 -0.16
CA TRP A 475 -17.20 7.84 0.91
C TRP A 475 -15.99 7.01 0.49
N TYR A 476 -16.07 6.22 -0.59
CA TYR A 476 -14.96 5.43 -1.14
C TYR A 476 -14.77 5.74 -2.63
N GLN A 477 -13.63 6.34 -2.97
CA GLN A 477 -13.23 6.66 -4.33
C GLN A 477 -11.95 5.91 -4.72
N LEU A 478 -11.97 5.26 -5.89
CA LEU A 478 -10.80 4.61 -6.49
C LEU A 478 -10.31 5.45 -7.68
N TYR A 479 -9.00 5.67 -7.75
CA TYR A 479 -8.30 6.39 -8.81
C TYR A 479 -7.20 5.50 -9.41
N LEU A 480 -7.30 5.20 -10.70
CA LEU A 480 -6.22 4.54 -11.43
C LEU A 480 -5.32 5.62 -12.02
N ILE A 481 -4.00 5.44 -11.90
CA ILE A 481 -3.01 6.45 -12.26
C ILE A 481 -2.32 6.01 -13.57
N PRO A 482 -2.61 6.65 -14.71
CA PRO A 482 -1.98 6.33 -15.99
C PRO A 482 -0.45 6.33 -15.93
N GLY A 483 0.17 5.28 -16.46
CA GLY A 483 1.64 5.14 -16.56
C GLY A 483 2.39 4.94 -15.24
N ALA A 484 1.83 5.36 -14.10
CA ALA A 484 2.50 5.25 -12.81
C ALA A 484 2.82 3.79 -12.44
N ALA A 485 4.00 3.61 -11.86
CA ALA A 485 4.52 2.33 -11.39
C ALA A 485 4.06 2.07 -9.94
N HIS A 486 4.75 1.15 -9.26
CA HIS A 486 4.44 0.82 -7.89
C HIS A 486 4.71 1.99 -6.94
N CYS A 487 3.65 2.58 -6.39
CA CYS A 487 3.71 3.67 -5.41
C CYS A 487 4.52 4.90 -5.85
N GLY A 488 4.67 5.14 -7.15
CA GLY A 488 5.45 6.25 -7.66
C GLY A 488 5.30 6.48 -9.16
N THR A 489 6.04 7.48 -9.65
CA THR A 489 6.18 7.79 -11.08
C THR A 489 6.91 6.65 -11.80
N ASN A 490 6.85 6.66 -13.14
CA ASN A 490 7.46 5.63 -13.98
C ASN A 490 8.31 6.29 -15.07
N ASP A 491 9.58 5.93 -15.16
CA ASP A 491 10.48 6.49 -16.18
C ASP A 491 10.17 5.95 -17.59
N LEU A 492 9.56 4.76 -17.72
CA LEU A 492 9.12 4.22 -19.01
C LEU A 492 7.85 4.90 -19.53
N GLN A 493 7.05 5.46 -18.64
CA GLN A 493 5.78 6.12 -18.96
C GLN A 493 5.65 7.36 -18.09
N PRO A 494 6.14 8.54 -18.55
CA PRO A 494 6.21 9.77 -17.77
C PRO A 494 4.83 10.41 -17.56
N GLY A 495 3.97 9.70 -16.83
CA GLY A 495 2.60 10.07 -16.49
C GLY A 495 2.50 10.84 -15.18
N PRO A 496 1.28 11.25 -14.80
CA PRO A 496 1.06 12.05 -13.61
C PRO A 496 1.12 11.19 -12.33
N TYR A 497 1.52 11.76 -11.20
CA TYR A 497 1.40 11.11 -9.88
C TYR A 497 0.76 12.05 -8.82
N PRO A 498 -0.06 11.55 -7.87
CA PRO A 498 -0.72 12.38 -6.87
C PRO A 498 0.25 13.03 -5.86
N GLU A 499 0.06 14.32 -5.57
CA GLU A 499 0.94 15.10 -4.66
C GLU A 499 0.23 15.53 -3.36
N ASP A 500 -1.05 15.91 -3.41
CA ASP A 500 -1.77 16.59 -2.30
C ASP A 500 -2.86 15.70 -1.65
N ASN A 501 -2.64 14.39 -1.56
CA ASN A 501 -3.66 13.44 -1.10
C ASN A 501 -4.15 13.73 0.32
N MET A 502 -3.23 13.96 1.27
CA MET A 502 -3.59 14.26 2.65
C MET A 502 -4.39 15.56 2.78
N GLN A 503 -3.98 16.61 2.08
CA GLN A 503 -4.71 17.88 2.09
C GLN A 503 -6.11 17.73 1.46
N THR A 504 -6.23 16.92 0.41
CA THR A 504 -7.52 16.56 -0.20
C THR A 504 -8.41 15.81 0.79
N MET A 505 -7.85 14.82 1.51
CA MET A 505 -8.57 14.04 2.52
C MET A 505 -9.05 14.92 3.68
N ILE A 506 -8.18 15.78 4.21
CA ILE A 506 -8.52 16.75 5.28
C ILE A 506 -9.69 17.63 4.83
N ASN A 507 -9.65 18.16 3.61
CA ASN A 507 -10.74 18.99 3.09
C ASN A 507 -12.04 18.21 2.91
N TRP A 508 -11.97 16.93 2.52
CA TRP A 508 -13.16 16.10 2.40
C TRP A 508 -13.79 15.80 3.76
N VAL A 509 -12.98 15.41 4.74
CA VAL A 509 -13.43 15.04 6.10
C VAL A 509 -13.90 16.25 6.89
N GLU A 510 -13.11 17.31 6.96
CA GLU A 510 -13.37 18.44 7.86
C GLU A 510 -14.29 19.49 7.24
N ASN A 511 -14.19 19.70 5.92
CA ASN A 511 -14.90 20.77 5.21
C ASN A 511 -16.01 20.26 4.27
N GLY A 512 -16.19 18.94 4.17
CA GLY A 512 -17.20 18.34 3.29
C GLY A 512 -16.92 18.53 1.79
N VAL A 513 -15.68 18.91 1.42
CA VAL A 513 -15.28 19.15 0.03
C VAL A 513 -14.91 17.82 -0.62
N LYS A 514 -15.92 17.10 -1.13
CA LYS A 514 -15.73 15.83 -1.83
C LYS A 514 -14.90 16.04 -3.11
N PRO A 515 -13.80 15.30 -3.32
CA PRO A 515 -13.04 15.39 -4.56
C PRO A 515 -13.90 14.87 -5.72
N THR A 516 -13.99 15.68 -6.78
CA THR A 516 -14.61 15.27 -8.05
C THR A 516 -13.62 14.53 -8.95
N ARG A 517 -12.32 14.81 -8.75
CA ARG A 517 -11.15 14.22 -9.38
C ARG A 517 -9.97 14.35 -8.40
N LEU A 518 -8.91 13.59 -8.61
CA LEU A 518 -7.69 13.67 -7.80
C LEU A 518 -6.59 14.41 -8.57
N ASN A 519 -5.93 15.39 -7.94
CA ASN A 519 -4.81 16.09 -8.56
C ASN A 519 -3.61 15.15 -8.68
N ALA A 520 -3.01 15.10 -9.86
CA ALA A 520 -1.75 14.43 -10.10
C ALA A 520 -0.90 15.25 -11.08
N THR A 521 0.42 15.26 -10.91
CA THR A 521 1.35 16.09 -11.66
C THR A 521 2.35 15.23 -12.41
N VAL A 522 2.60 15.57 -13.67
CA VAL A 522 3.67 14.94 -14.48
C VAL A 522 5.01 15.51 -14.03
N SER A 523 5.93 14.64 -13.59
CA SER A 523 7.21 15.05 -13.00
C SER A 523 8.40 15.03 -13.97
N SER A 524 8.23 14.47 -15.17
CA SER A 524 9.30 14.34 -16.16
C SER A 524 8.76 14.27 -17.60
N GLY A 525 9.65 14.32 -18.59
CA GLY A 525 9.28 14.19 -20.01
C GLY A 525 8.78 15.51 -20.63
N GLU A 526 8.14 15.40 -21.81
CA GLU A 526 7.68 16.56 -22.60
C GLU A 526 6.67 17.45 -21.84
N TYR A 527 5.90 16.84 -20.93
CA TYR A 527 4.79 17.46 -20.24
C TYR A 527 5.06 17.70 -18.74
N GLU A 528 6.33 17.75 -18.35
CA GLU A 528 6.74 18.09 -16.97
C GLU A 528 6.03 19.35 -16.45
N GLY A 529 5.46 19.25 -15.26
CA GLY A 529 4.68 20.29 -14.60
C GLY A 529 3.20 20.35 -14.99
N GLU A 530 2.74 19.53 -15.95
CA GLU A 530 1.32 19.43 -16.28
C GLU A 530 0.55 18.75 -15.15
N THR A 531 -0.49 19.42 -14.63
CA THR A 531 -1.45 18.82 -13.71
C THR A 531 -2.55 18.11 -14.48
N GLN A 532 -2.63 16.79 -14.32
CA GLN A 532 -3.70 15.96 -14.86
C GLN A 532 -4.62 15.50 -13.73
N MET A 533 -5.90 15.91 -13.80
CA MET A 533 -6.86 15.53 -12.76
C MET A 533 -7.46 14.16 -13.04
N LEU A 534 -7.02 13.17 -12.27
CA LEU A 534 -7.34 11.76 -12.43
C LEU A 534 -8.84 11.50 -12.40
N CYS A 535 -9.29 10.63 -13.30
CA CYS A 535 -10.66 10.18 -13.34
C CYS A 535 -10.96 9.23 -12.18
N GLN A 536 -12.13 9.41 -11.58
CA GLN A 536 -12.63 8.45 -10.60
C GLN A 536 -13.12 7.20 -11.34
N TRP A 537 -12.61 6.03 -10.95
CA TRP A 537 -13.07 4.73 -11.45
C TRP A 537 -14.60 4.59 -11.23
N PRO A 538 -15.36 4.08 -12.22
CA PRO A 538 -14.94 3.40 -13.45
C PRO A 538 -14.78 4.29 -14.69
N SER A 539 -14.73 5.62 -14.54
CA SER A 539 -14.45 6.48 -15.69
C SER A 539 -12.93 6.55 -15.93
N ARG A 540 -12.55 6.70 -17.19
CA ARG A 540 -11.14 6.74 -17.63
C ARG A 540 -10.90 7.96 -18.52
N PRO A 541 -9.66 8.48 -18.61
CA PRO A 541 -9.36 9.62 -19.45
C PRO A 541 -9.54 9.28 -20.95
N LEU A 542 -10.11 10.23 -21.69
CA LEU A 542 -10.12 10.25 -23.15
C LEU A 542 -9.82 11.67 -23.63
N TRP A 543 -8.63 11.85 -24.20
CA TRP A 543 -8.13 13.12 -24.67
C TRP A 543 -8.87 13.60 -25.92
N LYS A 544 -9.23 14.88 -25.93
CA LYS A 544 -9.81 15.57 -27.09
C LYS A 544 -8.74 16.24 -27.93
N ASN A 545 -7.63 16.58 -27.29
CA ASN A 545 -6.44 17.26 -27.80
C ASN A 545 -5.33 17.09 -26.75
N THR A 546 -4.17 17.68 -26.98
CA THR A 546 -2.99 17.55 -26.10
C THR A 546 -3.11 18.19 -24.73
N THR A 547 -4.17 18.95 -24.43
CA THR A 547 -4.28 19.71 -23.16
C THR A 547 -5.57 19.44 -22.40
N SER A 548 -6.47 18.61 -22.91
CA SER A 548 -7.77 18.36 -22.27
C SER A 548 -8.34 16.99 -22.58
N PHE A 549 -8.90 16.35 -21.55
CA PHE A 549 -9.59 15.06 -21.63
C PHE A 549 -10.90 15.06 -20.85
N ASP A 550 -11.84 14.23 -21.31
CA ASP A 550 -13.03 13.87 -20.54
C ASP A 550 -12.79 12.60 -19.74
N CYS A 551 -13.48 12.45 -18.62
CA CYS A 551 -13.62 11.15 -17.98
C CYS A 551 -14.82 10.44 -18.59
N VAL A 552 -14.56 9.39 -19.34
CA VAL A 552 -15.59 8.63 -20.06
C VAL A 552 -15.77 7.26 -19.42
N PHE A 553 -17.02 6.80 -19.38
CA PHE A 553 -17.35 5.42 -19.06
C PHE A 553 -17.52 4.66 -20.36
N ASP A 554 -16.83 3.53 -20.49
CA ASP A 554 -17.06 2.56 -21.55
C ASP A 554 -17.36 1.19 -20.93
N LYS A 555 -18.36 0.50 -21.50
CA LYS A 555 -18.84 -0.75 -20.92
C LYS A 555 -17.86 -1.90 -21.17
N ALA A 556 -17.30 -2.00 -22.38
CA ALA A 556 -16.35 -3.05 -22.71
C ALA A 556 -15.07 -2.90 -21.90
N SER A 557 -14.62 -1.66 -21.71
CA SER A 557 -13.57 -1.27 -20.77
C SER A 557 -13.87 -1.75 -19.35
N TYR A 558 -15.02 -1.41 -18.77
CA TYR A 558 -15.35 -1.86 -17.42
C TYR A 558 -15.40 -3.40 -17.29
N GLU A 559 -15.91 -4.09 -18.32
CA GLU A 559 -15.98 -5.54 -18.37
C GLU A 559 -14.60 -6.20 -18.49
N SER A 560 -13.63 -5.57 -19.18
CA SER A 560 -12.25 -6.11 -19.29
C SER A 560 -11.50 -6.13 -17.96
N TRP A 561 -11.97 -5.36 -16.97
CA TRP A 561 -11.43 -5.30 -15.61
C TRP A 561 -12.21 -6.15 -14.60
N THR A 562 -13.20 -6.91 -15.06
CA THR A 562 -14.03 -7.77 -14.19
C THR A 562 -13.52 -9.20 -14.27
N TYR A 563 -13.09 -9.75 -13.13
CA TYR A 563 -12.45 -11.05 -13.06
C TYR A 563 -13.23 -12.00 -12.14
N GLU A 564 -13.15 -13.29 -12.45
CA GLU A 564 -13.57 -14.38 -11.56
C GLU A 564 -12.38 -15.30 -11.27
N PHE A 565 -12.41 -15.97 -10.13
CA PHE A 565 -11.34 -16.86 -9.67
C PHE A 565 -11.81 -18.31 -9.47
N PRO A 566 -12.29 -19.00 -10.53
CA PRO A 566 -12.87 -20.34 -10.41
C PRO A 566 -11.91 -21.43 -9.91
N ALA A 567 -10.60 -21.19 -9.95
CA ALA A 567 -9.62 -22.12 -9.40
C ALA A 567 -9.76 -22.28 -7.87
N PHE A 568 -10.32 -21.29 -7.17
CA PHE A 568 -10.60 -21.37 -5.73
C PHE A 568 -12.04 -21.78 -5.45
N LYS A 569 -12.24 -22.58 -4.39
CA LYS A 569 -13.58 -23.04 -3.96
C LYS A 569 -14.31 -22.08 -3.05
N VAL A 570 -13.62 -21.06 -2.54
CA VAL A 570 -14.20 -19.98 -1.74
C VAL A 570 -14.08 -18.67 -2.50
N PRO A 571 -15.01 -17.71 -2.29
CA PRO A 571 -14.90 -16.40 -2.90
C PRO A 571 -13.56 -15.73 -2.55
N VAL A 572 -12.89 -15.20 -3.57
CA VAL A 572 -11.72 -14.32 -3.41
C VAL A 572 -12.22 -12.91 -3.70
N TYR A 573 -12.44 -12.15 -2.63
CA TYR A 573 -12.95 -10.78 -2.69
C TYR A 573 -11.87 -9.77 -2.97
#